data_AF-A0A0F9CNQ7-F1
#
_entry.id   AF-A0A0F9CNQ7-F1
#
_cell.length_a   1.000
_cell.length_b   1.000
_cell.length_c   1.000
_cell.angle_alpha   90.00
_cell.angle_beta   90.00
_cell.angle_gamma   90.00
#
_symmetry.space_group_name_H-M   'P 1'
#
loop_
_entity.id
_entity.type
_entity.pdbx_description
1 polymer ?
#
loop_
_entity_poly.entity_id
_entity_poly.type
_entity_poly.pdbx_seq_one_letter_code
_entity_poly.pdbx_strand_id
1 'polypeptide(L)'
;MNKDLPHIFEKFYRADNASRETIGGTGLGLAIANYIVQSHGGEIWVKSELGKGSTFSFALPLESTRSKRLKIKRREKLGGQPWKL
;
A
#
# COMPACT_ATOMS: atom_id res chain seq x y z
N MET A 1 -10.23 -23.93 13.67
CA MET A 1 -9.42 -23.20 12.68
C MET A 1 -10.38 -22.52 11.70
N ASN A 2 -10.34 -21.20 11.57
CA ASN A 2 -11.23 -20.48 10.66
C ASN A 2 -10.77 -20.70 9.21
N LYS A 3 -11.52 -21.51 8.44
CA LYS A 3 -11.14 -21.99 7.09
C LYS A 3 -11.10 -20.87 6.06
N ASP A 4 -11.72 -19.72 6.36
CA ASP A 4 -11.87 -18.63 5.40
C ASP A 4 -10.62 -17.75 5.31
N LEU A 5 -9.88 -17.60 6.41
CA LEU A 5 -8.76 -16.64 6.53
C LEU A 5 -7.68 -16.76 5.44
N PRO A 6 -7.31 -17.95 4.94
CA PRO A 6 -6.35 -18.06 3.84
C PRO A 6 -6.87 -17.51 2.50
N HIS A 7 -8.19 -17.47 2.31
CA HIS A 7 -8.83 -17.25 1.01
C HIS A 7 -9.53 -15.90 0.88
N ILE A 8 -9.78 -15.18 1.98
CA ILE A 8 -10.51 -13.90 1.95
C ILE A 8 -9.92 -12.82 1.01
N PHE A 9 -8.62 -12.90 0.71
CA PHE A 9 -7.95 -11.97 -0.21
C PHE A 9 -7.97 -12.43 -1.68
N GLU A 10 -8.51 -13.62 -1.96
CA GLU A 10 -8.67 -14.14 -3.31
C GLU A 10 -9.84 -13.42 -4.02
N LYS A 11 -9.70 -13.24 -5.34
CA LYS A 11 -10.75 -12.62 -6.15
C LYS A 11 -11.98 -13.53 -6.16
N PHE A 12 -13.15 -12.93 -6.01
CA PHE A 12 -14.46 -13.62 -6.02
C PHE A 12 -14.71 -14.53 -4.81
N TYR A 13 -13.77 -14.63 -3.86
CA TYR A 13 -13.98 -15.39 -2.65
C TYR A 13 -15.05 -14.72 -1.77
N ARG A 14 -15.93 -15.56 -1.21
CA ARG A 14 -16.96 -15.16 -0.26
C ARG A 14 -17.06 -16.24 0.81
N ALA A 15 -16.96 -15.87 2.07
CA ALA A 15 -17.14 -16.79 3.20
C ALA A 15 -18.58 -17.33 3.22
N ASP A 16 -18.77 -18.58 3.66
CA ASP A 16 -20.06 -19.29 3.64
C ASP A 16 -21.18 -18.56 4.39
N ASN A 17 -20.81 -17.71 5.36
CA ASN A 17 -21.76 -16.93 6.18
C ASN A 17 -22.34 -15.72 5.43
N ALA A 18 -21.79 -15.35 4.27
CA ALA A 18 -22.23 -14.21 3.48
C ALA A 18 -23.34 -14.64 2.50
N SER A 19 -24.57 -14.81 3.00
CA SER A 19 -25.74 -15.10 2.15
C SER A 19 -25.76 -14.21 0.91
N ARG A 20 -25.79 -14.83 -0.27
CA ARG A 20 -25.74 -14.15 -1.58
C ARG A 20 -26.90 -13.18 -1.76
N GLU A 21 -27.99 -13.40 -1.05
CA GLU A 21 -29.23 -12.61 -1.10
C GLU A 21 -29.21 -11.43 -0.13
N THR A 22 -28.46 -11.52 0.98
CA THR A 22 -28.49 -10.49 2.05
C THR A 22 -27.33 -9.50 1.93
N ILE A 23 -26.19 -9.92 1.39
CA ILE A 23 -24.99 -9.05 1.24
C ILE A 23 -24.59 -9.04 -0.23
N GLY A 24 -24.94 -7.95 -0.93
CA GLY A 24 -24.55 -7.71 -2.31
C GLY A 24 -23.04 -7.53 -2.47
N GLY A 25 -22.48 -7.94 -3.62
CA GLY A 25 -21.07 -7.75 -3.95
C GLY A 25 -20.43 -8.93 -4.69
N THR A 26 -19.42 -8.64 -5.51
CA THR A 26 -18.72 -9.63 -6.35
C THR A 26 -17.62 -10.39 -5.61
N GLY A 27 -17.32 -10.05 -4.36
CA GLY A 27 -16.15 -10.61 -3.65
C GLY A 27 -14.82 -10.04 -4.13
N LEU A 28 -14.81 -8.84 -4.72
CA LEU A 28 -13.57 -8.21 -5.22
C LEU A 28 -12.95 -7.21 -4.23
N GLY A 29 -13.72 -6.70 -3.26
CA GLY A 29 -13.28 -5.59 -2.41
C GLY A 29 -11.97 -5.86 -1.67
N LEU A 30 -11.85 -7.01 -1.02
CA LEU A 30 -10.65 -7.35 -0.26
C LEU A 30 -9.45 -7.71 -1.15
N ALA A 31 -9.70 -8.32 -2.32
CA ALA A 31 -8.66 -8.55 -3.32
C ALA A 31 -8.09 -7.23 -3.87
N ILE A 32 -8.94 -6.23 -4.10
CA ILE A 32 -8.52 -4.88 -4.52
C ILE A 32 -7.74 -4.20 -3.40
N ALA A 33 -8.22 -4.25 -2.15
CA ALA A 33 -7.51 -3.67 -1.01
C ALA A 33 -6.11 -4.28 -0.84
N ASN A 34 -6.00 -5.60 -0.94
CA ASN A 34 -4.72 -6.31 -0.90
C ASN A 34 -3.78 -5.84 -2.02
N TYR A 35 -4.28 -5.74 -3.26
CA TYR A 35 -3.49 -5.24 -4.38
C TYR A 35 -3.01 -3.81 -4.15
N ILE A 36 -3.87 -2.91 -3.67
CA ILE A 36 -3.50 -1.52 -3.36
C ILE A 36 -2.40 -1.49 -2.31
N VAL A 37 -2.59 -2.17 -1.18
CA VAL A 37 -1.62 -2.16 -0.08
C VAL A 37 -0.27 -2.73 -0.51
N GLN A 38 -0.26 -3.87 -1.22
CA GLN A 38 0.99 -4.46 -1.73
C GLN A 38 1.67 -3.57 -2.77
N SER A 39 0.90 -2.91 -3.65
CA SER A 39 1.45 -1.99 -4.65
C SER A 39 2.13 -0.77 -4.01
N HIS A 40 1.75 -0.41 -2.79
CA HIS A 40 2.38 0.64 -1.98
C HIS A 40 3.49 0.09 -1.07
N GLY A 41 3.92 -1.17 -1.25
CA GLY A 41 4.96 -1.81 -0.44
C GLY A 41 4.52 -2.12 0.99
N GLY A 42 3.22 -2.15 1.24
CA GLY A 42 2.64 -2.44 2.55
C GLY A 42 2.21 -3.88 2.74
N GLU A 43 1.61 -4.12 3.90
CA GLU A 43 1.04 -5.41 4.31
C GLU A 43 -0.38 -5.21 4.83
N ILE A 44 -1.29 -6.15 4.55
CA ILE A 44 -2.66 -6.21 5.08
C ILE A 44 -2.89 -7.56 5.75
N TRP A 45 -3.57 -7.57 6.89
CA TRP A 45 -3.88 -8.79 7.64
C TRP A 45 -5.21 -8.67 8.37
N VAL A 46 -5.67 -9.79 8.92
CA VAL A 46 -6.94 -9.88 9.66
C VAL A 46 -6.73 -10.61 10.98
N LYS A 47 -7.44 -10.16 12.01
CA LYS A 47 -7.65 -10.90 13.26
C LYS A 47 -9.14 -11.13 13.40
N SER A 48 -9.56 -12.37 13.58
CA SER A 48 -10.97 -12.74 13.66
C SER A 48 -11.20 -13.71 14.81
N GLU A 49 -12.25 -13.47 15.57
CA GLU A 49 -12.73 -14.35 16.62
C GLU A 49 -14.23 -14.60 16.46
N LEU A 50 -14.61 -15.88 16.46
CA LEU A 50 -16.01 -16.29 16.28
C LEU A 50 -16.88 -15.68 17.37
N GLY A 51 -18.01 -15.07 16.97
CA GLY A 51 -18.94 -14.41 17.89
C GLY A 51 -18.49 -13.04 18.40
N LYS A 52 -17.24 -12.60 18.12
CA LYS A 52 -16.76 -11.24 18.46
C LYS A 52 -16.56 -10.35 17.23
N GLY A 53 -16.30 -10.96 16.07
CA GLY A 53 -16.14 -10.26 14.80
C GLY A 53 -14.71 -10.32 14.26
N SER A 54 -14.41 -9.40 13.35
CA SER A 54 -13.15 -9.37 12.61
C SER A 54 -12.58 -7.95 12.54
N THR A 55 -11.27 -7.82 12.73
CA THR A 55 -10.51 -6.59 12.55
C THR A 55 -9.53 -6.75 11.40
N PHE A 56 -9.67 -5.90 10.39
CA PHE A 56 -8.76 -5.79 9.26
C PHE A 56 -7.79 -4.65 9.53
N SER A 57 -6.50 -4.88 9.25
CA SER A 57 -5.44 -3.92 9.53
C SER A 57 -4.45 -3.90 8.39
N PHE A 58 -3.83 -2.76 8.14
CA PHE A 58 -2.77 -2.62 7.13
C PHE A 58 -1.69 -1.66 7.60
N ALA A 59 -0.51 -1.79 7.03
CA ALA A 59 0.62 -0.90 7.24
C ALA A 59 1.24 -0.52 5.89
N LEU A 60 1.69 0.73 5.77
CA LEU A 60 2.42 1.23 4.61
C LEU A 60 3.78 1.78 5.07
N PRO A 61 4.84 1.61 4.26
CA PRO A 61 6.11 2.26 4.53
C PRO A 61 5.96 3.78 4.46
N LEU A 62 6.50 4.49 5.45
CA LEU A 62 6.60 5.94 5.38
C LEU A 62 7.72 6.30 4.41
N GLU A 63 7.40 7.06 3.37
CA GLU A 63 8.43 7.62 2.50
C GLU A 63 9.25 8.61 3.34
N SER A 64 10.54 8.31 3.54
CA SER A 64 11.43 9.30 4.13
C SER A 64 11.62 10.40 3.10
N THR A 65 10.84 11.48 3.19
CA THR A 65 11.09 12.71 2.44
C THR A 65 12.36 13.36 3.00
N ARG A 66 13.51 12.71 2.84
CA ARG A 66 14.78 13.40 2.85
C ARG A 66 14.91 13.97 1.46
N SER A 67 14.31 15.15 1.25
CA SER A 67 14.53 15.98 0.08
C SER A 67 16.04 16.00 -0.17
N LYS A 68 16.48 15.26 -1.19
CA LYS A 68 17.87 15.28 -1.64
C LYS A 68 18.06 16.68 -2.17
N ARG A 69 18.52 17.59 -1.31
CA ARG A 69 18.94 18.94 -1.66
C ARG A 69 20.01 18.75 -2.74
N LEU A 70 19.59 18.85 -3.99
CA LEU A 70 20.44 18.72 -5.17
C LEU A 70 21.62 19.65 -4.92
N LYS A 71 22.80 19.06 -4.76
CA LYS A 71 24.06 19.81 -4.72
C LYS A 71 24.26 20.38 -6.12
N ILE A 72 23.65 21.54 -6.39
CA ILE A 72 23.96 22.34 -7.56
C ILE A 72 25.44 22.70 -7.41
N LYS A 73 26.30 22.02 -8.18
CA LYS A 73 27.72 22.32 -8.29
C LYS A 73 27.82 23.66 -9.01
N ARG A 74 27.85 24.76 -8.25
CA ARG A 74 28.09 26.11 -8.77
C ARG A 74 29.48 26.10 -9.42
N ARG A 75 29.53 26.21 -10.75
CA ARG A 75 30.78 26.26 -11.51
C ARG A 75 31.41 27.65 -11.31
N GLU A 76 32.18 27.82 -10.25
CA GLU A 76 33.12 28.94 -10.13
C GLU A 76 34.49 28.49 -10.64
N LYS A 77 34.81 28.91 -11.87
CA LYS A 77 36.12 29.38 -12.32
C LYS A 77 36.04 29.71 -13.82
N LEU A 78 35.69 30.95 -14.11
CA LEU A 78 36.29 31.69 -15.21
C LEU A 78 36.96 32.92 -14.59
N GLY A 79 38.03 32.65 -13.83
CA GLY A 79 39.05 33.66 -13.56
C GLY A 79 40.01 33.63 -14.73
N GLY A 80 39.96 34.65 -15.59
CA GLY A 80 40.78 34.73 -16.80
C GLY A 80 40.83 36.13 -17.40
N GLN A 81 41.31 37.09 -16.59
CA GLN A 81 41.93 38.39 -16.91
C GLN A 81 41.21 39.46 -17.77
N PRO A 82 41.48 40.75 -17.48
CA PRO A 82 40.69 41.89 -17.94
C PRO A 82 41.17 42.41 -19.30
N TRP A 83 40.23 43.01 -20.06
CA TRP A 83 40.38 43.81 -21.29
C TRP A 83 41.82 44.03 -21.81
N LYS A 84 42.11 43.50 -23.01
CA LYS A 84 43.24 43.94 -23.82
C LYS A 84 42.78 44.09 -25.28
N LEU A 85 43.02 45.31 -25.78
CA LEU A 85 42.68 45.94 -27.06
C LEU A 85 41.28 46.55 -27.13
#